data_AF-A0A8T5LQV5-F1
#
_entry.id   AF-A0A8T5LQV5-F1
#
_cell.length_a   1.000
_cell.length_b   1.000
_cell.length_c   1.000
_cell.angle_alpha   90.00
_cell.angle_beta   90.00
_cell.angle_gamma   90.00
#
_symmetry.space_group_name_H-M   'P 1'
#
loop_
_entity.id
_entity.type
_entity.pdbx_description
1 polymer ?
#
loop_
_entity_poly.entity_id
_entity_poly.type
_entity_poly.pdbx_seq_one_letter_code
_entity_poly.pdbx_strand_id
1 'polypeptide(L)'
;MGYMKRDVNLLLLVLLAAVIIAFAFYSSYTETTFTNLSSNYESKIDELTDVSTTLQVEKMKLNQTTAQLQVKQSREQTLSEQYDVLRQENEQLETDKSQLQTELADTKSTLASEKQKLAVKESELAETQDDLDAAKASINALKDEKEDICDYLDGLGLSHDDC
;
A
#
# COMPACT_ATOMS: atom_id res chain seq x y z
N MET A 1 -3.21 104.30 -70.78
CA MET A 1 -2.05 103.63 -70.12
C MET A 1 -2.58 103.11 -68.80
N GLY A 2 -2.73 101.82 -68.52
CA GLY A 2 -2.06 100.64 -69.05
C GLY A 2 -1.56 99.78 -67.88
N TYR A 3 -2.35 99.58 -66.82
CA TYR A 3 -1.96 98.82 -65.62
C TYR A 3 -3.19 98.22 -64.94
N MET A 4 -3.87 97.27 -65.58
CA MET A 4 -4.89 96.45 -64.90
C MET A 4 -5.29 95.22 -65.72
N LYS A 5 -4.32 94.42 -66.19
CA LYS A 5 -4.58 93.07 -66.75
C LYS A 5 -3.48 92.04 -66.46
N ARG A 6 -2.41 92.41 -65.75
CA ARG A 6 -1.24 91.56 -65.54
C ARG A 6 -1.16 90.95 -64.13
N ASP A 7 -1.78 91.57 -63.13
CA ASP A 7 -1.72 91.12 -61.72
C ASP A 7 -2.85 90.15 -61.33
N VAL A 8 -4.02 90.23 -61.96
CA VAL A 8 -5.15 89.33 -61.65
C VAL A 8 -4.84 87.89 -62.04
N ASN A 9 -4.14 87.68 -63.17
CA ASN A 9 -3.71 86.35 -63.60
C ASN A 9 -2.59 85.80 -62.70
N LEU A 10 -1.72 86.66 -62.17
CA LEU A 10 -0.62 86.27 -61.29
C LEU A 10 -1.13 85.92 -59.88
N LEU A 11 -2.07 86.72 -59.34
CA LEU A 11 -2.78 86.44 -58.09
C LEU A 11 -3.56 85.12 -58.18
N LEU A 12 -4.30 84.92 -59.27
CA LEU A 12 -5.10 83.70 -59.47
C LEU A 12 -4.19 82.47 -59.64
N LEU A 13 -3.01 82.62 -60.24
CA LEU A 13 -2.00 81.57 -60.34
C LEU A 13 -1.34 81.26 -58.98
N VAL A 14 -1.06 82.27 -58.15
CA VAL A 14 -0.57 82.08 -56.77
C VAL A 14 -1.63 81.39 -55.91
N LEU A 15 -2.90 81.77 -56.05
CA LEU A 15 -4.01 81.14 -55.33
C LEU A 15 -4.18 79.68 -55.75
N LEU A 16 -4.10 79.39 -57.05
CA LEU A 16 -4.14 78.02 -57.58
C LEU A 16 -2.96 77.20 -57.05
N ALA A 17 -1.74 77.75 -57.04
CA ALA A 17 -0.57 77.11 -56.48
C ALA A 17 -0.73 76.82 -54.97
N ALA A 18 -1.29 77.76 -54.20
CA ALA A 18 -1.57 77.58 -52.78
C ALA A 18 -2.58 76.45 -52.52
N VAL A 19 -3.61 76.32 -53.36
CA VAL A 19 -4.60 75.22 -53.28
C VAL A 19 -3.95 73.87 -53.58
N ILE A 20 -3.12 73.78 -54.62
CA ILE A 20 -2.40 72.54 -54.95
C ILE A 20 -1.48 72.11 -53.80
N ILE A 21 -0.75 73.07 -53.21
CA ILE A 21 0.12 72.82 -52.05
C ILE A 21 -0.70 72.34 -50.84
N ALA A 22 -1.81 73.00 -50.52
CA ALA A 22 -2.70 72.59 -49.43
C ALA A 22 -3.27 71.18 -49.66
N PHE A 23 -3.65 70.86 -50.90
CA PHE A 23 -4.16 69.53 -51.25
C PHE A 23 -3.09 68.45 -51.12
N ALA A 24 -1.85 68.72 -51.55
CA ALA A 24 -0.72 67.81 -51.38
C ALA A 24 -0.41 67.55 -49.89
N PHE A 25 -0.42 68.59 -49.06
CA PHE A 25 -0.24 68.44 -47.60
C PHE A 25 -1.38 67.64 -46.96
N TYR A 26 -2.63 67.92 -47.34
CA TYR A 26 -3.79 67.18 -46.83
C TYR A 26 -3.75 65.70 -47.25
N SER A 27 -3.41 65.43 -48.52
CA SER A 27 -3.23 64.06 -49.03
C SER A 27 -2.12 63.33 -48.27
N SER A 28 -0.96 63.96 -48.06
CA SER A 28 0.14 63.34 -47.31
C SER A 28 -0.24 63.10 -45.83
N TYR A 29 -0.95 64.02 -45.19
CA TYR A 29 -1.43 63.86 -43.81
C TYR A 29 -2.41 62.68 -43.67
N THR A 30 -3.37 62.57 -44.60
CA THR A 30 -4.35 61.47 -44.60
C THR A 30 -3.70 60.13 -44.92
N GLU A 31 -2.74 60.08 -45.84
CA GLU A 31 -1.96 58.87 -46.15
C GLU A 31 -1.15 58.39 -44.92
N THR A 32 -0.49 59.32 -44.23
CA THR A 32 0.27 59.01 -43.01
C THR A 32 -0.64 58.53 -41.88
N THR A 33 -1.79 59.17 -41.71
CA THR A 33 -2.78 58.80 -40.69
C THR A 33 -3.41 57.44 -40.98
N PHE A 34 -3.73 57.16 -42.25
CA PHE A 34 -4.29 55.87 -42.66
C PHE A 34 -3.27 54.74 -42.49
N THR A 35 -2.00 54.98 -42.83
CA THR A 35 -0.93 54.00 -42.64
C THR A 35 -0.70 53.69 -41.17
N ASN A 36 -0.63 54.71 -40.31
CA ASN A 36 -0.52 54.53 -38.86
C ASN A 36 -1.74 53.80 -38.27
N LEU A 37 -2.94 54.13 -38.75
CA LEU A 37 -4.17 53.47 -38.31
C LEU A 37 -4.18 51.99 -38.72
N SER A 38 -3.83 51.69 -39.98
CA SER A 38 -3.74 50.31 -40.50
C SER A 38 -2.72 49.49 -39.72
N SER A 39 -1.53 50.05 -39.45
CA SER A 39 -0.49 49.38 -38.66
C SER A 39 -0.94 49.09 -37.23
N ASN A 40 -1.65 50.02 -36.58
CA ASN A 40 -2.22 49.79 -35.25
C ASN A 40 -3.30 48.69 -35.27
N TYR A 41 -4.14 48.63 -36.31
CA TYR A 41 -5.14 47.57 -36.44
C TYR A 41 -4.50 46.20 -36.65
N GLU A 42 -3.49 46.09 -37.51
CA GLU A 42 -2.73 44.85 -37.70
C GLU A 42 -2.09 44.40 -36.39
N SER A 43 -1.41 45.31 -35.68
CA SER A 43 -0.82 45.00 -34.37
C SER A 43 -1.86 44.50 -33.35
N LYS A 44 -3.07 45.06 -33.36
CA LYS A 44 -4.16 44.62 -32.47
C LYS A 44 -4.73 43.27 -32.87
N ILE A 45 -4.79 42.95 -34.16
CA ILE A 45 -5.18 41.63 -34.66
C ILE A 45 -4.16 40.57 -34.25
N ASP A 46 -2.87 40.89 -34.34
CA ASP A 46 -1.79 40.00 -33.90
C ASP A 46 -1.85 39.76 -32.39
N GLU A 47 -2.04 40.81 -31.59
CA GLU A 47 -2.19 40.70 -30.13
C GLU A 47 -3.42 39.85 -29.75
N LEU A 48 -4.56 40.05 -30.42
CA LEU A 48 -5.76 39.23 -30.21
C LEU A 48 -5.53 37.76 -30.59
N THR A 49 -4.79 37.52 -31.67
CA THR A 49 -4.44 36.17 -32.13
C THR A 49 -3.52 35.47 -31.13
N ASP A 50 -2.53 36.18 -30.60
CA ASP A 50 -1.62 35.68 -29.58
C ASP A 50 -2.33 35.37 -28.25
N VAL A 51 -3.18 36.30 -27.78
CA VAL A 51 -4.00 36.09 -26.57
C VAL A 51 -4.94 34.90 -26.75
N SER A 52 -5.59 34.77 -27.91
CA SER A 52 -6.46 33.63 -28.23
C SER A 52 -5.69 32.31 -28.20
N THR A 53 -4.50 32.27 -28.82
CA THR A 53 -3.63 31.10 -28.85
C THR A 53 -3.16 30.72 -27.45
N THR A 54 -2.69 31.70 -26.68
CA THR A 54 -2.26 31.52 -25.30
C THR A 54 -3.40 31.00 -24.42
N LEU A 55 -4.61 31.56 -24.56
CA LEU A 55 -5.78 31.09 -23.82
C LEU A 55 -6.14 29.64 -24.16
N GLN A 56 -6.03 29.23 -25.43
CA GLN A 56 -6.23 27.83 -25.82
C GLN A 56 -5.18 26.91 -25.19
N VAL A 57 -3.91 27.30 -25.21
CA VAL A 57 -2.82 26.55 -24.58
C VAL A 57 -3.05 26.41 -23.07
N GLU A 58 -3.40 27.49 -22.37
CA GLU A 58 -3.67 27.45 -20.94
C GLU A 58 -4.91 26.61 -20.60
N LYS A 59 -5.97 26.65 -21.42
CA LYS A 59 -7.11 25.73 -21.28
C LYS A 59 -6.71 24.27 -21.42
N MET A 60 -5.84 23.93 -22.37
CA MET A 60 -5.32 22.57 -22.53
C MET A 60 -4.49 22.13 -21.31
N LYS A 61 -3.60 23.01 -20.82
CA LYS A 61 -2.81 22.73 -19.60
C LYS A 61 -3.69 22.55 -18.38
N LEU A 62 -4.74 23.36 -18.23
CA LEU A 62 -5.68 23.24 -17.11
C LEU A 62 -6.39 21.90 -17.16
N ASN A 63 -6.93 21.51 -18.31
CA ASN A 63 -7.58 20.20 -18.49
C ASN A 63 -6.63 19.04 -18.21
N GLN A 64 -5.40 19.12 -18.70
CA GLN A 64 -4.37 18.12 -18.42
C GLN A 64 -4.05 18.03 -16.91
N THR A 65 -3.93 19.17 -16.25
CA THR A 65 -3.66 19.25 -14.80
C THR A 65 -4.81 18.67 -14.00
N THR A 66 -6.07 18.98 -14.37
CA THR A 66 -7.26 18.40 -13.74
C THR A 66 -7.28 16.88 -13.88
N ALA A 67 -7.00 16.35 -15.07
CA ALA A 67 -6.93 14.90 -15.28
C ALA A 67 -5.81 14.25 -14.44
N GLN A 68 -4.64 14.87 -14.37
CA GLN A 68 -3.53 14.37 -13.55
C GLN A 68 -3.87 14.39 -12.05
N LEU A 69 -4.57 15.43 -11.58
CA LEU A 69 -4.99 15.53 -10.19
C LEU A 69 -5.99 14.44 -9.82
N GLN A 70 -6.96 14.16 -10.70
CA GLN A 70 -7.92 13.06 -10.49
C GLN A 70 -7.22 11.70 -10.42
N VAL A 71 -6.26 11.44 -11.30
CA VAL A 71 -5.46 10.22 -11.25
C VAL A 71 -4.66 10.12 -9.95
N LYS A 72 -4.07 11.23 -9.48
CA LYS A 72 -3.34 11.25 -8.20
C LYS A 72 -4.27 10.97 -7.03
N GLN A 73 -5.44 11.60 -6.97
CA GLN A 73 -6.44 11.36 -5.92
C GLN A 73 -6.88 9.89 -5.89
N SER A 74 -7.16 9.31 -7.06
CA SER A 74 -7.52 7.89 -7.15
C SER A 74 -6.40 6.98 -6.65
N ARG A 75 -5.14 7.28 -7.02
CA ARG A 75 -3.97 6.52 -6.54
C ARG A 75 -3.77 6.65 -5.03
N GLU A 76 -3.94 7.84 -4.47
CA GLU A 76 -3.83 8.07 -3.03
C GLU A 76 -4.91 7.28 -2.27
N GLN A 77 -6.14 7.26 -2.77
CA GLN A 77 -7.21 6.46 -2.19
C GLN A 77 -6.87 4.97 -2.23
N THR A 78 -6.48 4.43 -3.40
CA THR A 78 -6.10 3.03 -3.53
C THR A 78 -4.92 2.67 -2.62
N LEU A 79 -3.93 3.55 -2.50
CA LEU A 79 -2.77 3.31 -1.63
C LEU A 79 -3.18 3.31 -0.15
N SER A 80 -4.09 4.20 0.25
CA SER A 80 -4.65 4.22 1.60
C SER A 80 -5.39 2.93 1.93
N GLU A 81 -6.25 2.47 1.02
CA GLU A 81 -6.99 1.21 1.17
C GLU A 81 -6.04 0.01 1.29
N GLN A 82 -5.02 -0.06 0.43
CA GLN A 82 -3.99 -1.11 0.52
C GLN A 82 -3.21 -1.07 1.83
N TYR A 83 -2.87 0.13 2.32
CA TYR A 83 -2.17 0.29 3.59
C TYR A 83 -3.02 -0.16 4.78
N ASP A 84 -4.33 0.16 4.78
CA ASP A 84 -5.25 -0.27 5.83
C ASP A 84 -5.39 -1.80 5.86
N VAL A 85 -5.50 -2.44 4.69
CA VAL A 85 -5.51 -3.90 4.57
C VAL A 85 -4.21 -4.51 5.12
N LEU A 86 -3.06 -4.00 4.68
CA LEU A 86 -1.76 -4.52 5.13
C LEU A 86 -1.57 -4.35 6.65
N ARG A 87 -2.04 -3.23 7.22
CA ARG A 87 -2.01 -3.02 8.67
C ARG A 87 -2.86 -4.06 9.39
N GLN A 88 -4.09 -4.30 8.92
CA GLN A 88 -4.99 -5.29 9.52
C GLN A 88 -4.43 -6.71 9.43
N GLU A 89 -3.87 -7.10 8.29
CA GLU A 89 -3.19 -8.40 8.13
C GLU A 89 -2.03 -8.56 9.11
N ASN A 90 -1.24 -7.50 9.31
CA ASN A 90 -0.11 -7.52 10.24
C ASN A 90 -0.58 -7.64 11.71
N GLU A 91 -1.62 -6.92 12.09
CA GLU A 91 -2.23 -7.02 13.43
C GLU A 91 -2.79 -8.45 13.68
N GLN A 92 -3.41 -9.05 12.67
CA GLN A 92 -3.88 -10.44 12.75
C GLN A 92 -2.71 -11.42 12.88
N LEU A 93 -1.66 -11.27 12.07
CA LEU A 93 -0.49 -12.13 12.12
C LEU A 93 0.23 -12.09 13.47
N GLU A 94 0.36 -10.91 14.08
CA GLU A 94 0.96 -10.80 15.43
C GLU A 94 0.05 -11.44 16.49
N THR A 95 -1.27 -11.35 16.34
CA THR A 95 -2.23 -12.04 17.22
C THR A 95 -2.08 -13.56 17.10
N ASP A 96 -2.11 -14.10 15.88
CA ASP A 96 -1.99 -15.53 15.61
C ASP A 96 -0.65 -16.08 16.11
N LYS A 97 0.44 -15.34 15.89
CA LYS A 97 1.77 -15.70 16.37
C LYS A 97 1.82 -15.76 17.90
N SER A 98 1.21 -14.79 18.58
CA SER A 98 1.12 -14.80 20.05
C SER A 98 0.35 -16.03 20.55
N GLN A 99 -0.79 -16.34 19.92
CA GLN A 99 -1.59 -17.52 20.25
C GLN A 99 -0.79 -18.82 20.05
N LEU A 100 -0.14 -18.98 18.90
CA LEU A 100 0.68 -20.15 18.60
C LEU A 100 1.86 -20.30 19.58
N GLN A 101 2.44 -19.20 20.06
CA GLN A 101 3.48 -19.25 21.07
C GLN A 101 2.95 -19.75 22.42
N THR A 102 1.76 -19.32 22.83
CA THR A 102 1.07 -19.83 24.03
C THR A 102 0.76 -21.31 23.89
N GLU A 103 0.12 -21.72 22.78
CA GLU A 103 -0.22 -23.12 22.53
C GLU A 103 1.03 -24.03 22.52
N LEU A 104 2.13 -23.54 21.94
CA LEU A 104 3.40 -24.27 21.94
C LEU A 104 3.96 -24.42 23.35
N ALA A 105 3.87 -23.38 24.20
CA ALA A 105 4.31 -23.45 25.58
C ALA A 105 3.48 -24.46 26.39
N ASP A 106 2.16 -24.41 26.23
CA ASP A 106 1.22 -25.32 26.91
C ASP A 106 1.43 -26.77 26.47
N THR A 107 1.64 -27.00 25.18
CA THR A 107 1.94 -28.32 24.63
C THR A 107 3.25 -28.86 25.19
N LYS A 108 4.29 -28.03 25.28
CA LYS A 108 5.58 -28.43 25.89
C LYS A 108 5.43 -28.78 27.36
N SER A 109 4.66 -27.99 28.11
CA SER A 109 4.37 -28.25 29.52
C SER A 109 3.65 -29.58 29.71
N THR A 110 2.60 -29.82 28.90
CA THR A 110 1.83 -31.06 28.90
C THR A 110 2.74 -32.26 28.59
N LEU A 111 3.57 -32.15 27.54
CA LEU A 111 4.51 -33.21 27.17
C LEU A 111 5.50 -33.51 28.30
N ALA A 112 6.01 -32.51 29.00
CA ALA A 112 6.91 -32.71 30.13
C ALA A 112 6.20 -33.42 31.30
N SER A 113 4.97 -33.03 31.61
CA SER A 113 4.15 -33.68 32.64
C SER A 113 3.86 -35.14 32.31
N GLU A 114 3.46 -35.44 31.07
CA GLU A 114 3.18 -36.81 30.63
C GLU A 114 4.45 -37.68 30.64
N LYS A 115 5.61 -37.13 30.27
CA LYS A 115 6.89 -37.84 30.42
C LYS A 115 7.20 -38.19 31.87
N GLN A 116 6.94 -37.27 32.80
CA GLN A 116 7.13 -37.55 34.23
C GLN A 116 6.17 -38.64 34.72
N LYS A 117 4.89 -38.56 34.34
CA LYS A 117 3.90 -39.60 34.68
C LYS A 117 4.31 -40.97 34.13
N LEU A 118 4.81 -41.01 32.89
CA LEU A 118 5.31 -42.24 32.29
C LEU A 118 6.47 -42.83 33.09
N ALA A 119 7.47 -42.02 33.46
CA ALA A 119 8.60 -42.47 34.26
C ALA A 119 8.18 -43.02 35.64
N VAL A 120 7.19 -42.38 36.29
CA VAL A 120 6.61 -42.88 37.54
C VAL A 120 5.95 -44.24 37.32
N LYS A 121 5.15 -44.39 36.25
CA LYS A 121 4.47 -45.64 35.92
C LYS A 121 5.45 -46.77 35.59
N GLU A 122 6.56 -46.47 34.91
CA GLU A 122 7.63 -47.43 34.66
C GLU A 122 8.27 -47.91 35.96
N SER A 123 8.49 -47.00 36.92
CA SER A 123 9.01 -47.35 38.25
C SER A 123 8.04 -48.22 39.06
N GLU A 124 6.76 -47.84 39.11
CA GLU A 124 5.71 -48.62 39.79
C GLU A 124 5.56 -50.03 39.18
N LEU A 125 5.69 -50.14 37.85
CA LEU A 125 5.64 -51.41 37.15
C LEU A 125 6.82 -52.30 37.53
N ALA A 126 8.04 -51.74 37.61
CA ALA A 126 9.22 -52.48 38.03
C ALA A 126 9.09 -52.99 39.47
N GLU A 127 8.64 -52.13 40.40
CA GLU A 127 8.38 -52.52 41.80
C GLU A 127 7.34 -53.64 41.90
N THR A 128 6.26 -53.54 41.12
CA THR A 128 5.22 -54.59 41.07
C THR A 128 5.77 -55.92 40.52
N GLN A 129 6.71 -55.86 39.56
CA GLN A 129 7.37 -57.06 39.02
C GLN A 129 8.26 -57.72 40.08
N ASP A 130 9.04 -56.93 40.81
CA ASP A 130 9.88 -57.42 41.90
C ASP A 130 9.03 -58.07 43.01
N ASP A 131 7.94 -57.43 43.43
CA ASP A 131 6.99 -57.97 44.42
C ASP A 131 6.36 -59.28 43.94
N LEU A 132 5.96 -59.34 42.67
CA LEU A 132 5.38 -60.54 42.08
C LEU A 132 6.38 -61.71 42.09
N ASP A 133 7.64 -61.45 41.76
CA ASP A 133 8.68 -62.47 41.75
C ASP A 133 9.05 -62.93 43.17
N ALA A 134 9.07 -62.02 44.15
CA ALA A 134 9.22 -62.35 45.56
C ALA A 134 8.05 -63.21 46.09
N ALA A 135 6.81 -62.88 45.70
CA ALA A 135 5.63 -63.67 46.05
C ALA A 135 5.69 -65.08 45.45
N LYS A 136 6.09 -65.22 44.18
CA LYS A 136 6.29 -66.54 43.55
C LYS A 136 7.36 -67.35 44.27
N ALA A 137 8.49 -66.74 44.64
CA ALA A 137 9.54 -67.41 45.38
C ALA A 137 9.04 -67.91 46.75
N SER A 138 8.26 -67.07 47.46
CA SER A 138 7.65 -67.44 48.74
C SER A 138 6.64 -68.59 48.60
N ILE A 139 5.81 -68.57 47.55
CA ILE A 139 4.88 -69.66 47.24
C ILE A 139 5.64 -70.97 46.99
N ASN A 140 6.73 -70.93 46.23
CA ASN A 140 7.56 -72.12 45.98
C ASN A 140 8.18 -72.64 47.27
N ALA A 141 8.76 -71.77 48.10
CA ALA A 141 9.34 -72.17 49.40
C ALA A 141 8.29 -72.82 50.32
N LEU A 142 7.10 -72.23 50.44
CA LEU A 142 6.01 -72.82 51.23
C LEU A 142 5.52 -74.15 50.67
N LYS A 143 5.58 -74.32 49.34
CA LYS A 143 5.23 -75.58 48.69
C LYS A 143 6.27 -76.66 49.03
N ASP A 144 7.55 -76.32 48.95
CA ASP A 144 8.65 -77.23 49.32
C ASP A 144 8.56 -77.61 50.81
N GLU A 145 8.33 -76.64 51.71
CA GLU A 145 8.09 -76.90 53.13
C GLU A 145 6.88 -77.81 53.38
N LYS A 146 5.79 -77.63 52.60
CA LYS A 146 4.63 -78.51 52.67
C LYS A 146 5.02 -79.95 52.30
N GLU A 147 5.75 -80.13 51.20
CA GLU A 147 6.22 -81.44 50.74
C GLU A 147 7.12 -82.11 51.79
N ASP A 148 8.09 -81.40 52.34
CA ASP A 148 8.97 -81.88 53.42
C ASP A 148 8.18 -82.35 54.67
N ILE A 149 7.14 -81.60 55.06
CA ILE A 149 6.27 -81.97 56.19
C ILE A 149 5.46 -83.24 55.86
N CYS A 150 4.90 -83.34 54.65
CA CYS A 150 4.13 -84.51 54.24
C CYS A 150 5.01 -85.78 54.20
N ASP A 151 6.27 -85.66 53.75
CA ASP A 151 7.25 -86.76 53.76
C ASP A 151 7.61 -87.18 55.19
N TYR A 152 7.78 -86.21 56.10
CA TYR A 152 8.04 -86.49 57.52
C TYR A 152 6.87 -87.24 58.20
N LEU A 153 5.62 -86.85 57.90
CA LEU A 153 4.42 -87.51 58.45
C LEU A 153 4.28 -88.95 57.97
N ASP A 154 4.54 -89.22 56.68
CA ASP A 154 4.52 -90.58 56.12
C ASP A 154 5.57 -91.48 56.81
N GLY A 155 6.77 -90.94 57.06
CA GLY A 155 7.83 -91.62 57.80
C GLY A 155 7.47 -92.02 59.24
N LEU A 156 6.48 -91.35 59.85
CA LEU A 156 5.95 -91.67 61.18
C LEU A 156 4.80 -92.70 61.15
N GLY A 157 4.41 -93.19 59.97
CA GLY A 157 3.33 -94.17 59.79
C GLY A 157 1.92 -93.56 59.86
N LEU A 158 1.82 -92.23 59.74
CA LEU A 158 0.56 -91.53 59.50
C LEU A 158 0.35 -91.45 57.99
N SER A 159 -0.87 -91.69 57.51
CA SER A 159 -1.17 -91.79 56.07
C SER A 159 -0.79 -90.51 55.32
N HIS A 160 0.02 -90.64 54.26
CA HIS A 160 0.33 -89.56 53.32
C HIS A 160 -0.91 -89.00 52.61
N ASP A 161 -1.98 -89.82 52.46
CA ASP A 161 -3.21 -89.43 51.75
C ASP A 161 -4.03 -88.31 52.44
N ASP A 162 -3.72 -87.95 53.70
CA ASP A 162 -4.36 -86.86 54.43
C ASP A 162 -3.60 -85.50 54.31
N CYS A 163 -2.56 -85.47 53.45
CA CYS A 163 -1.72 -84.33 53.08
C CYS A 163 -1.90 -83.99 51.57
#